data_AF-A0ABD5ZQ66-F1
#
_entry.id   AF-A0ABD5ZQ66-F1
#
_cell.length_a   1.000
_cell.length_b   1.000
_cell.length_c   1.000
_cell.angle_alpha   90.00
_cell.angle_beta   90.00
_cell.angle_gamma   90.00
#
_symmetry.space_group_name_H-M   'P 1'
#
loop_
_entity.id
_entity.type
_entity.pdbx_description
1 polymer ?
#
loop_
_entity_poly.entity_id
_entity_poly.type
_entity_poly.pdbx_seq_one_letter_code
_entity_poly.pdbx_strand_id
1 'polypeptide(L)' 'MQDPFKELMYRSFKDAMDIAADYNAWAGEAFDEPMPVQPNAVPQMALLLYRSRLQARLGEGSVDFPDLDERMYD' A
#
# COMPACT_ATOMS: atom_id res chain seq x y z
N MET A 1 -2.42 -21.72 11.72
CA MET A 1 -3.17 -21.32 10.51
C MET A 1 -2.75 -19.88 10.21
N GLN A 2 -1.98 -19.63 9.14
CA GLN A 2 -1.63 -18.25 8.78
C GLN A 2 -2.90 -17.53 8.30
N ASP A 3 -3.15 -16.35 8.84
CA ASP A 3 -4.28 -15.52 8.43
C ASP A 3 -4.04 -15.00 7.00
N PRO A 4 -4.84 -15.40 6.01
CA PRO A 4 -4.64 -15.02 4.62
C PRO A 4 -4.81 -13.50 4.38
N PHE A 5 -5.53 -12.79 5.25
CA PHE A 5 -5.67 -11.33 5.17
C PHE A 5 -4.43 -10.62 5.66
N LYS A 6 -3.83 -11.13 6.74
CA LYS A 6 -2.54 -10.64 7.26
C LYS A 6 -1.42 -10.80 6.24
N GLU A 7 -1.37 -11.94 5.54
CA GLU A 7 -0.40 -12.15 4.46
C GLU A 7 -0.59 -11.17 3.31
N LEU A 8 -1.83 -10.95 2.87
CA LEU A 8 -2.16 -9.97 1.83
C LEU A 8 -1.73 -8.55 2.22
N MET A 9 -1.93 -8.17 3.48
CA MET A 9 -1.50 -6.86 3.99
C MET A 9 0.03 -6.73 3.91
N TYR A 10 0.80 -7.69 4.43
CA TYR A 10 2.27 -7.62 4.36
C TYR A 10 2.81 -7.58 2.94
N ARG A 11 2.24 -8.39 2.04
CA ARG A 11 2.60 -8.33 0.61
C ARG A 11 2.32 -6.95 0.03
N SER A 12 1.21 -6.32 0.40
CA SER A 12 0.84 -4.98 -0.09
C SER A 12 1.78 -3.89 0.42
N PHE A 13 2.23 -4.00 1.66
CA PHE A 13 3.28 -3.13 2.19
C PHE A 13 4.62 -3.33 1.50
N LYS A 14 5.02 -4.58 1.25
CA LYS A 14 6.24 -4.87 0.51
C LYS A 14 6.21 -4.25 -0.88
N ASP A 15 5.14 -4.50 -1.63
CA ASP A 15 5.03 -4.03 -3.00
C ASP A 15 4.95 -2.50 -3.07
N ALA A 16 4.34 -1.84 -2.09
CA ALA A 16 4.36 -0.37 -1.98
C ALA A 16 5.77 0.19 -1.74
N MET A 17 6.60 -0.48 -0.93
CA MET A 17 8.00 -0.10 -0.73
C MET A 17 8.82 -0.30 -2.01
N ASP A 18 8.61 -1.42 -2.72
CA ASP A 18 9.30 -1.71 -3.98
C ASP A 18 8.94 -0.64 -5.05
N ILE A 19 7.65 -0.32 -5.21
CA ILE A 19 7.18 0.73 -6.14
C ILE A 19 7.79 2.10 -5.79
N ALA A 20 7.84 2.45 -4.50
CA ALA A 20 8.43 3.71 -4.06
C ALA A 20 9.94 3.75 -4.35
N ALA A 21 10.64 2.64 -4.16
CA ALA A 21 12.06 2.52 -4.46
C ALA A 21 12.33 2.67 -5.96
N ASP A 22 11.55 1.97 -6.80
CA ASP A 22 11.67 2.03 -8.26
C ASP A 22 11.40 3.45 -8.79
N TYR A 23 10.35 4.10 -8.29
CA TYR A 23 10.05 5.49 -8.65
C TYR A 23 11.17 6.43 -8.22
N ASN A 24 11.69 6.30 -6.98
CA ASN A 24 12.74 7.19 -6.48
C ASN A 24 14.04 7.04 -7.28
N ALA A 25 14.38 5.80 -7.68
CA ALA A 25 15.53 5.54 -8.55
C ALA A 25 15.36 6.21 -9.91
N TRP A 26 14.23 5.97 -10.57
CA TRP A 26 13.91 6.59 -11.85
C TRP A 26 13.86 8.13 -11.78
N ALA A 27 13.23 8.68 -10.75
CA ALA A 27 13.09 10.12 -10.56
C ALA A 27 14.45 10.82 -10.36
N GLY A 28 15.39 10.15 -9.68
CA GLY A 28 16.76 10.65 -9.52
C GLY A 28 17.56 10.70 -10.83
N GLU A 29 17.16 9.92 -11.84
CA GLU A 29 17.76 9.96 -13.19
C GLU A 29 17.03 10.91 -14.13
N ALA A 30 15.71 11.08 -13.95
CA ALA A 30 14.84 11.80 -14.89
C ALA A 30 14.69 13.30 -14.62
N PHE A 31 14.87 13.75 -13.37
CA PHE A 31 14.66 15.13 -12.97
C PHE A 31 15.95 15.78 -12.43
N ASP A 32 16.16 17.05 -12.75
CA ASP A 32 17.30 17.83 -12.25
C ASP A 32 17.23 18.05 -10.73
N GLU A 33 16.02 18.08 -10.17
CA GLU A 33 15.76 18.14 -8.73
C GLU A 33 15.10 16.83 -8.24
N PRO A 34 15.63 16.17 -7.18
CA PRO A 34 15.03 14.96 -6.65
C PRO A 34 13.63 15.20 -6.10
N MET A 35 12.64 14.49 -6.62
CA MET A 35 11.27 14.49 -6.10
C MET A 35 10.93 13.11 -5.49
N PRO A 36 11.43 12.78 -4.30
CA PRO A 36 11.21 11.47 -3.70
C PRO A 36 9.76 11.28 -3.24
N VAL A 37 9.30 10.04 -3.24
CA VAL A 37 8.05 9.63 -2.58
C VAL A 37 8.12 10.03 -1.10
N GLN A 38 7.08 10.72 -0.63
CA GLN A 38 6.96 11.09 0.77
C GLN A 38 6.79 9.83 1.65
N PRO A 39 7.44 9.74 2.83
CA PRO A 39 7.37 8.53 3.67
C PRO A 39 5.95 8.09 4.03
N ASN A 40 5.03 9.03 4.23
CA ASN A 40 3.62 8.77 4.53
C ASN A 40 2.82 8.25 3.32
N ALA A 41 3.31 8.40 2.10
CA ALA A 41 2.66 7.87 0.91
C ALA A 41 2.80 6.34 0.80
N VAL A 42 3.86 5.75 1.37
CA VAL A 42 4.08 4.29 1.31
C VAL A 42 2.97 3.51 2.03
N PRO A 43 2.58 3.84 3.29
CA PRO A 43 1.42 3.22 3.93
C PRO A 43 0.12 3.44 3.15
N GLN A 44 -0.10 4.62 2.55
CA GLN A 44 -1.31 4.90 1.79
C GLN A 44 -1.40 4.03 0.52
N MET A 45 -0.29 3.91 -0.23
CA MET A 45 -0.21 3.01 -1.38
C MET A 45 -0.41 1.55 -0.98
N ALA A 46 0.18 1.12 0.14
CA ALA A 46 0.02 -0.24 0.66
C ALA A 46 -1.45 -0.57 0.96
N LEU A 47 -2.19 0.36 1.56
CA LEU A 47 -3.63 0.19 1.83
C LEU A 47 -4.46 0.13 0.55
N LEU A 48 -4.12 0.94 -0.47
CA LEU A 48 -4.77 0.88 -1.78
C LEU A 48 -4.55 -0.47 -2.47
N LEU A 49 -3.31 -0.97 -2.47
CA LEU A 49 -2.96 -2.29 -3.01
C LEU A 49 -3.68 -3.40 -2.26
N TYR A 50 -3.73 -3.32 -0.93
CA TYR A 50 -4.45 -4.27 -0.10
C TYR A 50 -5.94 -4.30 -0.44
N ARG A 51 -6.58 -3.14 -0.56
CA ARG A 51 -7.99 -3.02 -0.95
C ARG A 51 -8.25 -3.66 -2.32
N SER A 52 -7.42 -3.37 -3.31
CA SER A 52 -7.54 -3.94 -4.65
C SER A 52 -7.44 -5.48 -4.62
N ARG A 53 -6.52 -6.03 -3.82
CA ARG A 53 -6.35 -7.49 -3.68
C ARG A 53 -7.51 -8.14 -2.94
N LEU A 54 -8.07 -7.47 -1.94
CA LEU A 54 -9.28 -7.94 -1.26
C LEU A 54 -10.46 -8.01 -2.21
N GLN A 55 -10.69 -6.95 -3.00
CA GLN A 55 -11.74 -6.93 -4.01
C GLN A 55 -11.56 -8.06 -5.03
N ALA A 56 -10.33 -8.25 -5.54
CA ALA A 56 -10.02 -9.34 -6.46
C ALA A 56 -10.27 -10.73 -5.85
N ARG A 57 -10.05 -10.89 -4.54
CA ARG A 57 -10.23 -12.18 -3.84
C ARG A 57 -11.67 -12.44 -3.41
N LEU A 58 -12.45 -11.41 -3.11
CA LEU A 58 -13.82 -11.50 -2.59
C LEU A 58 -14.90 -11.30 -3.69
N GLY A 59 -14.53 -10.85 -4.89
CA GLY A 59 -15.44 -10.60 -6.02
C GLY A 59 -16.10 -9.21 -6.00
N GLU A 60 -17.19 -9.02 -6.75
CA GLU A 60 -17.98 -7.77 -6.82
C GLU A 60 -18.74 -7.42 -5.51
N GLY A 61 -18.40 -8.06 -4.39
CA GLY A 61 -18.92 -7.68 -3.08
C GLY A 61 -18.36 -6.33 -2.66
N SER A 62 -19.24 -5.39 -2.30
CA SER A 62 -18.85 -4.13 -1.67
C SER A 62 -18.06 -4.43 -0.40
N VAL A 63 -16.80 -4.01 -0.35
CA VAL A 63 -16.01 -4.06 0.89
C VAL A 63 -16.37 -2.81 1.69
N ASP A 64 -17.34 -2.94 2.61
CA ASP A 64 -17.58 -1.95 3.66
C ASP A 64 -16.45 -2.08 4.68
N PHE A 65 -15.53 -1.12 4.67
CA PHE A 65 -14.52 -1.01 5.71
C PHE A 65 -15.10 -0.23 6.88
N PRO A 66 -14.82 -0.64 8.12
CA PRO A 66 -15.01 0.27 9.24
C PRO A 66 -14.18 1.53 8.99
N ASP A 67 -14.78 2.69 9.26
CA ASP A 67 -14.04 3.95 9.31
C ASP A 67 -12.78 3.72 10.14
N LEU A 68 -11.64 4.21 9.64
CA LEU A 68 -10.35 4.13 10.33
C LEU A 68 -10.51 4.76 11.71
N ASP A 69 -10.85 3.95 12.72
CA ASP A 69 -10.88 4.37 14.11
C ASP A 69 -9.44 4.73 14.46
N GLU A 70 -9.21 6.00 14.79
CA GLU A 70 -7.90 6.60 15.09
C GLU A 70 -7.14 5.83 16.20
N ARG A 71 -7.81 4.91 16.88
CA ARG A 71 -7.31 4.04 17.95
C ARG A 71 -6.53 2.79 17.50
N MET A 72 -6.41 2.52 16.19
CA MET A 72 -5.54 1.43 15.69
C MET A 72 -4.03 1.76 15.79
N TYR A 73 -3.69 2.99 16.20
CA TYR A 73 -2.31 3.48 16.36
C TYR A 73 -1.96 3.87 17.81
N ASP A 74 -2.76 3.47 18.81
CA ASP A 74 -2.41 3.55 20.24
C ASP A 74 -1.73 2.25 20.75
#